data_AF-A0A1Z3N2L4-F1
#
_entry.id   AF-A0A1Z3N2L4-F1
#
_cell.length_a   1.000
_cell.length_b   1.000
_cell.length_c   1.000
_cell.angle_alpha   90.00
_cell.angle_beta   90.00
_cell.angle_gamma   90.00
#
_symmetry.space_group_name_H-M   'P 1'
#
loop_
_entity.id
_entity.type
_entity.pdbx_description
1 polymer ?
#
loop_
_entity_poly.entity_id
_entity_poly.type
_entity_poly.pdbx_seq_one_letter_code
_entity_poly.pdbx_strand_id
1 'polypeptide(L)'
;MLPLRNTDTREQIDQERLRKLKAEAALSELELQVKHGTVVSTEYLEQVLTEYLFQVKTAMRAIPSKTYLELFAQTDAKDLRDILKQHIDSTLFQLGSMEFELPTDEEILEDGNEQEEINASTDESTADDTATEDTENEPMDQ
;
A
#
# COMPACT_ATOMS: atom_id res chain seq x y z
N MET A 1 -24.98 -30.04 62.28
CA MET A 1 -25.42 -29.25 61.11
C MET A 1 -24.31 -28.27 60.77
N LEU A 2 -23.56 -28.51 59.69
CA LEU A 2 -22.41 -27.67 59.30
C LEU A 2 -22.86 -26.52 58.40
N PRO A 3 -22.47 -25.27 58.67
CA PRO A 3 -22.59 -24.18 57.71
C PRO A 3 -21.28 -24.10 56.89
N LEU A 4 -21.12 -24.96 55.89
CA LEU A 4 -19.99 -24.92 54.94
C LEU A 4 -20.30 -24.13 53.65
N ARG A 5 -21.52 -23.56 53.52
CA ARG A 5 -21.97 -22.88 52.28
C ARG A 5 -21.58 -21.40 52.18
N ASN A 6 -21.19 -20.75 53.27
CA ASN A 6 -20.96 -19.30 53.32
C ASN A 6 -19.49 -18.89 53.16
N THR A 7 -18.55 -19.82 53.34
CA THR A 7 -17.12 -19.58 53.08
C THR A 7 -16.85 -19.59 51.58
N ASP A 8 -17.44 -20.55 50.86
CA ASP A 8 -17.28 -20.72 49.41
C ASP A 8 -17.77 -19.49 48.61
N THR A 9 -18.92 -18.91 49.00
CA THR A 9 -19.46 -17.72 48.33
C THR A 9 -18.66 -16.46 48.60
N ARG A 10 -18.12 -16.30 49.81
CA ARG A 10 -17.25 -15.15 50.16
C ARG A 10 -15.92 -15.23 49.43
N GLU A 11 -15.33 -16.43 49.40
CA GLU A 11 -14.06 -16.70 48.74
C GLU A 11 -14.18 -16.53 47.22
N GLN A 12 -15.30 -16.96 46.61
CA GLN A 12 -15.62 -16.69 45.21
C GLN A 12 -15.78 -15.19 44.91
N ILE A 13 -16.45 -14.43 45.79
CA ILE A 13 -16.58 -12.96 45.65
C ILE A 13 -15.21 -12.28 45.72
N ASP A 14 -14.35 -12.73 46.64
CA ASP A 14 -13.00 -12.16 46.78
C ASP A 14 -12.10 -12.52 45.60
N GLN A 15 -12.24 -13.72 45.02
CA GLN A 15 -11.56 -14.12 43.78
C GLN A 15 -12.01 -13.28 42.57
N GLU A 16 -13.30 -13.08 42.38
CA GLU A 16 -13.82 -12.24 41.29
C GLU A 16 -13.42 -10.77 41.45
N ARG A 17 -13.40 -10.25 42.69
CA ARG A 17 -12.84 -8.91 42.98
C ARG A 17 -11.35 -8.84 42.66
N LEU A 18 -10.57 -9.84 43.03
CA LEU A 18 -9.14 -9.90 42.71
C LEU A 18 -8.93 -9.96 41.19
N ARG A 19 -9.76 -10.71 40.47
CA ARG A 19 -9.72 -10.79 39.00
C ARG A 19 -10.04 -9.44 38.37
N LYS A 20 -11.07 -8.74 38.85
CA LYS A 20 -11.42 -7.39 38.41
C LYS A 20 -10.29 -6.40 38.67
N LEU A 21 -9.70 -6.42 39.87
CA LEU A 21 -8.60 -5.52 40.24
C LEU A 21 -7.34 -5.79 39.41
N LYS A 22 -7.04 -7.05 39.09
CA LYS A 22 -5.98 -7.41 38.15
C LYS A 22 -6.24 -6.92 36.73
N ALA A 23 -7.49 -7.02 36.26
CA ALA A 23 -7.86 -6.53 34.93
C ALA A 23 -7.76 -4.99 34.85
N GLU A 24 -8.20 -4.28 35.88
CA GLU A 24 -8.07 -2.82 35.99
C GLU A 24 -6.60 -2.39 36.02
N ALA A 25 -5.74 -3.11 36.76
CA ALA A 25 -4.30 -2.84 36.77
C ALA A 25 -3.66 -3.06 35.39
N ALA A 26 -4.00 -4.15 34.71
CA ALA A 26 -3.51 -4.43 33.35
C ALA A 26 -3.99 -3.38 32.33
N LEU A 27 -5.23 -2.91 32.46
CA LEU A 27 -5.77 -1.84 31.62
C LEU A 27 -5.01 -0.53 31.84
N SER A 28 -4.76 -0.16 33.11
CA SER A 28 -4.00 1.03 33.45
C SER A 28 -2.55 0.98 32.94
N GLU A 29 -1.93 -0.20 32.97
CA GLU A 29 -0.61 -0.42 32.39
C GLU A 29 -0.62 -0.26 30.87
N LEU A 30 -1.63 -0.82 30.19
CA LEU A 30 -1.78 -0.69 28.74
C LEU A 30 -2.01 0.78 28.33
N GLU A 31 -2.85 1.52 29.05
CA GLU A 31 -3.05 2.97 28.84
C GLU A 31 -1.76 3.76 29.04
N LEU A 32 -0.94 3.39 30.03
CA LEU A 32 0.36 4.00 30.26
C LEU A 32 1.32 3.70 29.09
N GLN A 33 1.33 2.46 28.59
CA GLN A 33 2.16 2.07 27.45
C GLN A 33 1.74 2.77 26.14
N VAL A 34 0.43 2.99 25.94
CA VAL A 34 -0.08 3.81 24.82
C VAL A 34 0.40 5.25 24.94
N LYS A 35 0.31 5.85 26.14
CA LYS A 35 0.81 7.23 26.39
C LYS A 35 2.32 7.36 26.20
N HIS A 36 3.09 6.31 26.50
CA HIS A 36 4.52 6.25 26.23
C HIS A 36 4.87 5.93 24.78
N GLY A 37 3.88 5.66 23.92
CA GLY A 37 4.08 5.32 22.51
C GLY A 37 4.64 3.91 22.27
N THR A 38 4.67 3.05 23.30
CA THR A 38 5.19 1.68 23.19
C THR A 38 4.15 0.72 22.61
N VAL A 39 2.86 1.06 22.71
CA VAL A 39 1.75 0.27 22.19
C VAL A 39 0.88 1.14 21.29
N VAL A 40 0.64 0.67 20.07
CA VAL A 40 -0.25 1.30 19.08
C VAL A 40 -1.31 0.28 18.69
N SER A 41 -2.53 0.75 18.42
CA SER A 41 -3.59 -0.12 17.88
C SER A 41 -3.17 -0.70 16.54
N THR A 42 -3.32 -2.00 16.35
CA THR A 42 -3.05 -2.66 15.06
C THR A 42 -3.98 -2.16 13.97
N GLU A 43 -5.22 -1.82 14.32
CA GLU A 43 -6.21 -1.26 13.39
C GLU A 43 -5.78 0.13 12.89
N TYR A 44 -5.27 0.97 13.79
CA TYR A 44 -4.72 2.27 13.41
C TYR A 44 -3.50 2.12 12.51
N LEU A 45 -2.59 1.19 12.84
CA LEU A 45 -1.43 0.92 12.00
C LEU A 45 -1.81 0.43 10.59
N GLU A 46 -2.84 -0.41 10.50
CA GLU A 46 -3.36 -0.90 9.21
C GLU A 46 -3.93 0.24 8.36
N GLN A 47 -4.70 1.15 8.95
CA GLN A 47 -5.24 2.32 8.25
C GLN A 47 -4.12 3.21 7.70
N VAL A 48 -3.19 3.62 8.57
CA VAL A 48 -2.00 4.42 8.21
C VAL A 48 -1.22 3.79 7.07
N LEU A 49 -0.92 2.48 7.16
CA LEU A 49 -0.16 1.78 6.13
C LEU A 49 -0.94 1.65 4.82
N THR A 50 -2.23 1.41 4.89
CA THR A 50 -3.09 1.26 3.71
C THR A 50 -3.11 2.55 2.90
N GLU A 51 -3.30 3.68 3.56
CA GLU A 51 -3.32 5.00 2.92
C GLU A 51 -1.95 5.38 2.39
N TYR A 52 -0.88 5.15 3.15
CA TYR A 52 0.48 5.41 2.68
C TYR A 52 0.79 4.59 1.40
N LEU A 53 0.47 3.30 1.41
CA LEU A 53 0.66 2.44 0.24
C LEU A 53 -0.25 2.84 -0.93
N PHE A 54 -1.44 3.36 -0.66
CA PHE A 54 -2.31 3.91 -1.68
C PHE A 54 -1.68 5.14 -2.34
N GLN A 55 -1.13 6.08 -1.58
CA GLN A 55 -0.41 7.24 -2.12
C GLN A 55 0.79 6.83 -2.97
N VAL A 56 1.57 5.83 -2.52
CA VAL A 56 2.68 5.25 -3.31
C VAL A 56 2.16 4.73 -4.66
N LYS A 57 1.10 3.93 -4.63
CA LYS A 57 0.49 3.36 -5.85
C LYS A 57 0.02 4.46 -6.80
N THR A 58 -0.68 5.46 -6.30
CA THR A 58 -1.22 6.58 -7.09
C THR A 58 -0.09 7.41 -7.71
N ALA A 59 0.91 7.79 -6.92
CA ALA A 59 2.07 8.56 -7.41
C ALA A 59 2.83 7.81 -8.50
N MET A 60 3.05 6.51 -8.32
CA MET A 60 3.71 5.67 -9.32
C MET A 60 2.92 5.54 -10.61
N ARG A 61 1.59 5.38 -10.52
CA ARG A 61 0.71 5.27 -11.69
C ARG A 61 0.58 6.58 -12.46
N ALA A 62 0.84 7.72 -11.81
CA ALA A 62 0.83 9.03 -12.45
C ALA A 62 2.11 9.32 -13.28
N ILE A 63 3.20 8.56 -13.08
CA ILE A 63 4.48 8.80 -13.79
C ILE A 63 4.29 8.75 -15.31
N PRO A 64 3.74 7.67 -15.93
CA PRO A 64 3.62 7.60 -17.39
C PRO A 64 2.86 8.79 -17.97
N SER A 65 1.73 9.17 -17.37
CA SER A 65 0.92 10.30 -17.82
C SER A 65 1.68 11.64 -17.80
N LYS A 66 2.67 11.79 -16.91
CA LYS A 66 3.48 13.02 -16.79
C LYS A 66 4.69 13.01 -17.72
N THR A 67 5.32 11.86 -17.95
CA THR A 67 6.61 11.77 -18.68
C THR A 67 6.48 11.24 -20.11
N TYR A 68 5.32 10.74 -20.55
CA TYR A 68 5.19 10.06 -21.86
C TYR A 68 5.71 10.88 -23.05
N LEU A 69 5.49 12.21 -23.10
CA LEU A 69 5.97 13.06 -24.19
C LEU A 69 7.50 13.17 -24.21
N GLU A 70 8.11 13.30 -23.03
CA GLU A 70 9.56 13.39 -22.88
C GLU A 70 10.24 12.07 -23.25
N LEU A 71 9.65 10.95 -22.83
CA LEU A 71 10.09 9.61 -23.19
C LEU A 71 9.94 9.35 -24.69
N PHE A 72 8.82 9.76 -25.29
CA PHE A 72 8.57 9.60 -26.72
C PHE A 72 9.54 10.40 -27.59
N ALA A 73 10.06 11.53 -27.09
CA ALA A 73 11.04 12.33 -27.81
C ALA A 73 12.45 11.72 -27.83
N GLN A 74 12.73 10.70 -27.02
CA GLN A 74 14.06 10.08 -26.95
C GLN A 74 14.32 9.16 -28.13
N THR A 75 15.53 9.23 -28.67
CA THR A 75 15.99 8.40 -29.80
C THR A 75 16.96 7.30 -29.38
N ASP A 76 17.60 7.42 -28.21
CA ASP A 76 18.46 6.39 -27.63
C ASP A 76 17.76 5.67 -26.47
N ALA A 77 17.79 4.34 -26.51
CA ALA A 77 17.26 3.49 -25.46
C ALA A 77 17.97 3.70 -24.10
N LYS A 78 19.24 4.11 -24.13
CA LYS A 78 19.98 4.42 -22.90
C LYS A 78 19.41 5.67 -22.22
N ASP A 79 19.23 6.75 -22.98
CA ASP A 79 18.71 8.02 -22.48
C ASP A 79 17.26 7.88 -22.02
N LEU A 80 16.44 7.11 -22.75
CA LEU A 80 15.07 6.76 -22.35
C LEU A 80 15.02 6.13 -20.95
N ARG A 81 15.85 5.10 -20.73
CA ARG A 81 15.90 4.39 -19.44
C ARG A 81 16.38 5.31 -18.31
N ASP A 82 17.39 6.13 -18.58
CA ASP A 82 17.99 7.00 -17.57
C ASP A 82 16.99 8.11 -17.15
N ILE A 83 16.23 8.67 -18.10
CA ILE A 83 15.14 9.63 -17.83
C ILE A 83 14.00 8.98 -17.05
N LEU A 84 13.54 7.80 -17.47
CA LEU A 84 12.48 7.08 -16.75
C LEU A 84 12.89 6.79 -15.31
N LYS A 85 14.13 6.34 -15.11
CA LYS A 85 14.67 6.10 -13.77
C LYS A 85 14.71 7.38 -12.93
N GLN A 86 15.13 8.50 -13.51
CA GLN A 86 15.14 9.80 -12.83
C GLN A 86 13.74 10.21 -12.36
N HIS A 87 12.71 10.00 -13.18
CA HIS A 87 11.32 10.31 -12.79
C HIS A 87 10.83 9.41 -11.65
N ILE A 88 11.16 8.12 -11.68
CA ILE A 88 10.84 7.18 -10.60
C ILE A 88 11.53 7.60 -9.30
N ASP A 89 12.84 7.81 -9.34
CA ASP A 89 13.64 8.19 -8.17
C ASP A 89 13.18 9.53 -7.59
N SER A 90 12.88 10.51 -8.44
CA SER A 90 12.34 11.81 -8.02
C SER A 90 10.97 11.68 -7.34
N THR A 91 10.07 10.87 -7.90
CA THR A 91 8.72 10.64 -7.35
C THR A 91 8.80 9.96 -5.98
N LEU A 92 9.63 8.92 -5.85
CA LEU A 92 9.84 8.22 -4.60
C LEU A 92 10.50 9.10 -3.55
N PHE A 93 11.46 9.95 -3.95
CA PHE A 93 12.10 10.90 -3.05
C PHE A 93 11.12 11.95 -2.53
N GLN A 94 10.28 12.50 -3.42
CA GLN A 94 9.22 13.45 -3.03
C GLN A 94 8.26 12.82 -2.04
N LEU A 95 7.79 11.60 -2.32
CA LEU A 95 6.86 10.89 -1.45
C LEU A 95 7.46 10.58 -0.07
N GLY A 96 8.73 10.16 -0.02
CA GLY A 96 9.44 9.93 1.24
C GLY A 96 9.81 11.21 2.01
N SER A 97 9.75 12.37 1.36
CA SER A 97 10.01 13.68 1.97
C SER A 97 8.74 14.41 2.40
N MET A 98 7.56 13.94 1.99
CA MET A 98 6.28 14.48 2.43
C MET A 98 6.00 14.05 3.87
N GLU A 99 5.53 14.99 4.68
CA GLU A 99 5.00 14.67 5.99
C GLU A 99 3.70 13.88 5.80
N PHE A 100 3.67 12.65 6.28
CA PHE A 100 2.50 11.80 6.13
C PHE A 100 1.47 12.20 7.18
N GLU A 101 0.37 12.77 6.70
CA GLU A 101 -0.83 13.02 7.48
C GLU A 101 -1.91 12.05 7.02
N LEU A 102 -2.62 11.45 7.98
CA LEU A 102 -3.82 10.66 7.68
C LEU A 102 -4.84 11.60 7.02
N PRO A 103 -5.37 11.25 5.83
CA PRO A 103 -6.45 12.00 5.22
C PRO A 103 -7.63 12.07 6.18
N THR A 104 -8.33 13.20 6.16
CA THR A 104 -9.58 13.31 6.91
C THR A 104 -10.66 12.45 6.25
N ASP A 105 -11.69 12.05 7.01
CA ASP A 105 -12.83 11.27 6.49
C ASP A 105 -13.47 11.91 5.24
N GLU A 106 -13.34 13.22 5.07
CA GLU A 106 -13.85 13.99 3.92
C GLU A 106 -13.00 13.79 2.65
N GLU A 107 -11.67 13.65 2.79
CA GLU A 107 -10.73 13.45 1.68
C GLU A 107 -10.76 12.01 1.13
N ILE A 108 -11.05 11.02 1.99
CA ILE A 108 -11.18 9.61 1.59
C ILE A 108 -12.36 9.40 0.62
N LEU A 109 -13.43 10.20 0.75
CA LEU A 109 -14.62 10.12 -0.10
C LEU A 109 -14.40 10.69 -1.50
N GLU A 110 -13.44 11.61 -1.66
CA GLU A 110 -13.11 12.20 -2.97
C GLU A 110 -12.22 11.26 -3.80
N ASP A 111 -11.23 10.60 -3.19
CA ASP A 111 -10.33 9.66 -3.87
C ASP A 111 -10.91 8.24 -4.04
N GLY A 112 -11.94 7.88 -3.26
CA GLY A 112 -12.56 6.56 -3.26
C GLY A 112 -13.40 6.21 -4.50
N ASN A 113 -13.64 7.18 -5.40
CA ASN A 113 -14.58 7.01 -6.51
C ASN A 113 -13.94 6.77 -7.89
N GLU A 114 -12.61 6.66 -7.98
CA GLU A 114 -11.89 6.41 -9.25
C GLU A 114 -11.28 5.00 -9.36
N GLN A 115 -11.83 4.02 -8.63
CA GLN A 115 -11.53 2.61 -8.90
C GLN A 115 -12.26 2.14 -10.16
N GLU A 116 -11.83 2.62 -11.33
CA GLU A 116 -12.19 1.98 -12.59
C GLU A 116 -11.54 0.60 -12.64
N GLU A 117 -12.39 -0.42 -12.52
CA GLU A 117 -12.11 -1.78 -12.98
C GLU A 117 -11.72 -1.72 -14.46
N ILE A 118 -10.43 -1.84 -14.76
CA ILE A 118 -9.95 -2.22 -16.08
C ILE A 118 -9.14 -3.51 -15.99
N ASN A 119 -9.82 -4.60 -15.65
CA ASN A 119 -9.38 -5.94 -16.00
C ASN A 119 -10.35 -6.52 -17.03
N ALA A 120 -10.16 -6.17 -18.30
CA ALA A 120 -10.74 -6.91 -19.42
C ALA A 120 -9.79 -6.90 -20.62
N SER A 121 -8.98 -7.96 -20.67
CA SER A 121 -8.41 -8.57 -21.88
C SER A 121 -7.55 -7.66 -22.79
N THR A 122 -6.25 -7.58 -22.51
CA THR A 122 -5.27 -7.51 -23.59
C THR A 122 -5.21 -8.89 -24.22
N ASP A 123 -6.16 -9.14 -25.13
CA ASP A 123 -6.10 -10.29 -26.01
C ASP A 123 -4.85 -10.15 -26.88
N GLU A 124 -4.09 -11.21 -26.91
CA GLU A 124 -2.79 -11.37 -27.54
C GLU A 124 -2.96 -11.19 -29.05
N SER A 125 -2.61 -10.02 -29.59
CA SER A 125 -2.51 -9.86 -31.04
C SER A 125 -1.13 -10.30 -31.48
N THR A 126 -0.94 -11.62 -31.59
CA THR A 126 0.11 -12.18 -32.45
C THR A 126 -0.33 -12.04 -33.91
N ALA A 127 0.09 -10.94 -34.55
CA ALA A 127 0.15 -10.77 -36.00
C ALA A 127 0.98 -9.49 -36.23
N ASP A 128 1.99 -9.39 -37.07
CA ASP A 128 2.68 -10.29 -37.97
C ASP A 128 3.90 -9.44 -38.38
N ASP A 129 5.13 -9.93 -38.25
CA ASP A 129 6.30 -9.24 -38.80
C ASP A 129 7.24 -10.32 -39.35
N THR A 130 6.72 -11.11 -40.30
CA THR A 130 7.60 -11.78 -41.26
C THR A 130 8.29 -10.72 -42.10
N ALA A 131 9.55 -10.44 -41.75
CA ALA A 131 10.49 -9.75 -42.62
C ALA A 131 10.58 -10.52 -43.96
N THR A 132 9.96 -9.98 -45.00
CA THR A 132 10.20 -10.38 -46.38
C THR A 132 11.59 -9.87 -46.76
N GLU A 133 12.57 -10.76 -46.80
CA GLU A 133 13.80 -10.53 -47.55
C GLU A 133 13.46 -10.57 -49.05
N ASP A 134 13.19 -9.40 -49.63
CA ASP A 134 13.21 -9.20 -51.08
C ASP A 134 14.65 -9.44 -51.58
N THR A 135 14.93 -10.65 -52.06
CA THR A 135 16.05 -10.88 -52.96
C THR A 135 15.55 -10.80 -54.40
N GLU A 136 15.43 -9.58 -54.92
CA GLU A 136 15.33 -9.34 -56.35
C GLU A 136 16.71 -8.91 -56.86
N ASN A 137 17.45 -9.88 -57.43
CA ASN A 137 18.51 -9.60 -58.40
C ASN A 137 18.87 -10.91 -59.14
N GLU A 138 18.10 -11.23 -60.18
CA GLU A 138 18.69 -11.86 -61.36
C GLU A 138 19.43 -10.77 -62.17
N PRO A 139 20.57 -11.11 -62.78
CA PRO A 139 20.53 -11.12 -64.23
C PRO A 139 21.17 -12.36 -64.86
N MET A 140 20.60 -12.64 -66.03
CA MET A 140 20.87 -13.69 -67.00
C MET A 140 22.31 -13.75 -67.55
N ASP A 141 22.62 -14.96 -68.03
CA ASP A 141 23.44 -15.33 -69.21
C ASP A 141 24.94 -15.01 -69.24
N GLN A 142 25.75 -16.07 -69.08
CA GLN A 142 26.56 -16.66 -70.17
C GLN A 142 27.21 -18.00 -69.77
#